data_AF-A0A2G2GA49-F1
#
_entry.id   AF-A0A2G2GA49-F1
#
_cell.length_a   1.000
_cell.length_b   1.000
_cell.length_c   1.000
_cell.angle_alpha   90.00
_cell.angle_beta   90.00
_cell.angle_gamma   90.00
#
_symmetry.space_group_name_H-M   'P 1'
#
loop_
_entity.id
_entity.type
_entity.pdbx_description
1 polymer ?
#
loop_
_entity_poly.entity_id
_entity_poly.type
_entity_poly.pdbx_seq_one_letter_code
_entity_poly.pdbx_strand_id
1 'polypeptide(L)'
;MRRLLKSCIQTFSRMKILKVDGESMSPTLNAGDYVVCKNIKPRSIRPGLIYIINHSDLGRIIKRVHIAEDGQYMLSGDHPSSTPSAVMGPIKKERIVQRALFVISKSGLKKL
;
A
#
# COMPACT_ATOMS: atom_id res chain seq x y z
N MET A 1 -24.27 18.61 32.94
CA MET A 1 -24.01 18.10 31.58
C MET A 1 -22.78 17.21 31.58
N ARG A 2 -22.98 15.88 31.52
CA ARG A 2 -21.89 14.89 31.52
C ARG A 2 -21.22 14.85 30.13
N ARG A 3 -19.95 15.24 30.05
CA ARG A 3 -19.12 15.00 28.85
C ARG A 3 -18.87 13.51 28.73
N LEU A 4 -19.51 12.87 27.75
CA LEU A 4 -19.20 11.51 27.35
C LEU A 4 -17.89 11.50 26.56
N LEU A 5 -16.80 11.10 27.21
CA LEU A 5 -15.62 10.58 26.53
C LEU A 5 -16.05 9.30 25.80
N LYS A 6 -16.35 9.40 24.50
CA LYS A 6 -16.47 8.21 23.65
C LYS A 6 -15.09 7.57 23.59
N SER A 7 -14.88 6.51 24.37
CA SER A 7 -13.76 5.61 24.23
C SER A 7 -13.82 4.98 22.84
N CYS A 8 -13.22 5.62 21.84
CA CYS A 8 -12.91 4.95 20.60
C CYS A 8 -11.65 4.16 20.90
N ILE A 9 -11.79 2.85 21.07
CA ILE A 9 -10.66 1.92 21.12
C ILE A 9 -9.86 2.20 19.84
N GLN A 10 -8.80 2.99 19.97
CA GLN A 10 -7.89 3.28 18.90
C GLN A 10 -7.02 2.04 18.80
N THR A 11 -7.53 1.04 18.08
CA THR A 11 -6.85 -0.24 17.85
C THR A 11 -5.41 0.10 17.47
N PHE A 12 -4.45 -0.23 18.34
CA PHE A 12 -3.03 0.02 18.09
C PHE A 12 -2.71 -0.56 16.72
N SER A 13 -2.39 0.33 15.79
CA SER A 13 -2.04 -0.01 14.43
C SER A 13 -0.80 -0.91 14.48
N ARG A 14 -0.98 -2.23 14.37
CA ARG A 14 0.13 -3.19 14.33
C ARG A 14 0.95 -2.90 13.07
N MET A 15 2.06 -2.19 13.26
CA MET A 15 3.03 -1.98 12.19
C MET A 15 3.68 -3.32 11.85
N LYS A 16 3.98 -3.51 10.57
CA LYS A 16 4.73 -4.67 10.08
C LYS A 16 5.89 -4.18 9.22
N ILE A 17 6.98 -4.92 9.27
CA ILE A 17 8.10 -4.75 8.37
C ILE A 17 8.04 -5.90 7.36
N LEU A 18 8.07 -5.59 6.08
CA LEU A 18 8.02 -6.57 4.99
C LEU A 18 9.22 -6.33 4.07
N LYS A 19 9.90 -7.39 3.68
CA LYS A 19 10.96 -7.31 2.66
C LYS A 19 10.33 -7.18 1.28
N VAL A 20 10.86 -6.29 0.45
CA VAL A 20 10.48 -6.11 -0.94
C VAL A 20 11.14 -7.20 -1.77
N ASP A 21 10.33 -7.87 -2.58
CA ASP A 21 10.75 -8.86 -3.55
C ASP A 21 10.33 -8.42 -4.95
N GLY A 22 11.25 -8.48 -5.90
CA GLY A 22 11.09 -8.00 -7.28
C GLY A 22 11.29 -6.49 -7.49
N GLU A 23 11.37 -6.10 -8.77
CA GLU A 23 11.78 -4.76 -9.20
C GLU A 23 10.62 -3.85 -9.60
N SER A 24 9.37 -4.30 -9.51
CA SER A 24 8.25 -3.60 -10.12
C SER A 24 7.94 -2.21 -9.53
N MET A 25 8.51 -1.89 -8.37
CA MET A 25 8.40 -0.60 -7.69
C MET A 25 9.71 0.19 -7.70
N SER A 26 10.75 -0.30 -8.38
CA SER A 26 12.00 0.45 -8.56
C SER A 26 11.76 1.67 -9.45
N PRO A 27 12.39 2.84 -9.18
CA PRO A 27 13.44 3.08 -8.19
C PRO A 27 12.92 3.43 -6.78
N THR A 28 11.61 3.51 -6.58
CA THR A 28 11.03 3.90 -5.28
C THR A 28 11.28 2.86 -4.20
N LEU A 29 11.16 1.57 -4.56
CA LEU A 29 11.46 0.42 -3.73
C LEU A 29 12.26 -0.59 -4.57
N ASN A 30 13.46 -0.95 -4.12
CA ASN A 30 14.30 -1.93 -4.80
C ASN A 30 14.18 -3.29 -4.12
N ALA A 31 14.49 -4.37 -4.85
CA ALA A 31 14.53 -5.69 -4.24
C ALA A 31 15.51 -5.71 -3.05
N GLY A 32 15.07 -6.28 -1.93
CA GLY A 32 15.85 -6.33 -0.69
C GLY A 32 15.64 -5.15 0.27
N ASP A 33 14.97 -4.08 -0.15
CA ASP A 33 14.51 -3.04 0.76
C ASP A 33 13.48 -3.60 1.76
N TYR A 34 13.28 -2.94 2.89
CA TYR A 34 12.22 -3.26 3.85
C TYR A 34 11.21 -2.12 3.92
N VAL A 35 9.92 -2.45 3.92
CA VAL A 35 8.84 -1.48 4.02
C VAL A 35 8.17 -1.59 5.38
N VAL A 36 8.11 -0.45 6.09
CA VAL A 36 7.29 -0.29 7.28
C VAL A 36 5.86 0.05 6.83
N CYS A 37 4.92 -0.81 7.18
CA CYS A 37 3.53 -0.66 6.79
C CYS A 37 2.58 -0.75 7.99
N LYS A 38 1.38 -0.18 7.82
CA LYS A 38 0.30 -0.29 8.80
C LYS A 38 -1.00 -0.76 8.17
N ASN A 39 -1.80 -1.49 8.93
CA ASN A 39 -3.17 -1.81 8.55
C ASN A 39 -3.99 -0.51 8.39
N ILE A 40 -4.92 -0.53 7.44
CA ILE A 40 -5.81 0.60 7.17
C ILE A 40 -7.26 0.14 7.10
N LYS A 41 -8.18 1.08 7.25
CA LYS A 41 -9.58 0.89 6.87
C LYS A 41 -9.74 1.27 5.39
N PRO A 42 -10.64 0.61 4.63
CA PRO A 42 -10.85 0.94 3.21
C PRO A 42 -11.15 2.43 2.94
N ARG A 43 -11.89 3.08 3.85
CA ARG A 43 -12.19 4.53 3.79
C ARG A 43 -10.98 5.47 3.92
N SER A 44 -9.78 4.93 4.18
CA SER A 44 -8.55 5.71 4.38
C SER A 44 -7.56 5.57 3.22
N ILE A 45 -7.95 4.89 2.14
CA ILE A 45 -7.17 4.77 0.91
C ILE A 45 -7.09 6.14 0.24
N ARG A 46 -5.90 6.51 -0.22
CA ARG A 46 -5.63 7.77 -0.93
C ARG A 46 -4.87 7.45 -2.22
N PRO A 47 -5.26 8.05 -3.36
CA PRO A 47 -4.52 7.94 -4.60
C PRO A 47 -3.07 8.40 -4.45
N GLY A 48 -2.18 7.84 -5.28
CA GLY A 48 -0.78 8.20 -5.36
C GLY A 48 0.09 7.62 -4.24
N LEU A 49 -0.46 6.86 -3.28
CA LEU A 49 0.30 6.22 -2.21
C LEU A 49 0.52 4.73 -2.49
N ILE A 50 1.50 4.15 -1.79
CA ILE A 50 1.88 2.75 -1.94
C ILE A 50 1.17 1.89 -0.89
N TYR A 51 0.62 0.77 -1.34
CA TYR A 51 -0.12 -0.17 -0.52
C TYR A 51 0.33 -1.60 -0.75
N ILE A 52 0.09 -2.42 0.26
CA ILE A 52 0.12 -3.87 0.17
C ILE A 52 -1.31 -4.31 -0.19
N ILE A 53 -1.42 -5.12 -1.24
CA ILE A 53 -2.69 -5.57 -1.82
C ILE A 53 -2.72 -7.10 -1.85
N ASN A 54 -3.87 -7.68 -1.50
CA ASN A 54 -4.15 -9.10 -1.72
C ASN A 54 -4.83 -9.27 -3.09
N HIS A 55 -4.04 -9.38 -4.14
CA HIS A 55 -4.50 -9.63 -5.51
C HIS A 55 -5.01 -11.06 -5.65
N SER A 56 -6.02 -11.30 -6.50
CA SER A 56 -6.54 -12.65 -6.78
C SER A 56 -5.48 -13.54 -7.39
N ASP A 57 -4.85 -13.05 -8.46
CA ASP A 57 -3.96 -13.86 -9.29
C ASP A 57 -2.48 -13.71 -8.91
N LEU A 58 -2.05 -12.50 -8.55
CA LEU A 58 -0.66 -12.21 -8.18
C LEU A 58 -0.34 -12.44 -6.70
N GLY A 59 -1.34 -12.83 -5.90
CA GLY A 59 -1.20 -12.97 -4.45
C GLY A 59 -0.91 -11.63 -3.76
N ARG A 60 -0.01 -11.63 -2.78
CA ARG A 60 0.28 -10.45 -1.97
C ARG A 60 1.36 -9.59 -2.63
N ILE A 61 0.97 -8.44 -3.15
CA ILE A 61 1.84 -7.53 -3.90
C ILE A 61 1.92 -6.15 -3.24
N ILE A 62 2.94 -5.36 -3.61
CA ILE A 62 3.09 -3.95 -3.23
C ILE A 62 3.06 -3.08 -4.49
N LYS A 63 2.12 -2.14 -4.55
CA LYS A 63 1.89 -1.27 -5.72
C LYS A 63 1.43 0.13 -5.30
N ARG A 64 1.56 1.10 -6.22
CA ARG A 64 0.93 2.41 -6.09
C ARG A 64 -0.53 2.30 -6.49
N VAL A 65 -1.41 2.92 -5.69
CA VAL A 65 -2.85 2.92 -5.94
C VAL A 65 -3.27 4.22 -6.60
N HIS A 66 -4.04 4.12 -7.66
CA HIS A 66 -4.70 5.23 -8.35
C HIS A 66 -6.22 5.03 -8.33
N ILE A 67 -6.96 6.08 -8.66
CA ILE A 67 -8.40 6.02 -8.90
C ILE A 67 -8.62 6.46 -10.34
N ALA A 68 -9.24 5.60 -11.15
CA ALA A 68 -9.63 5.92 -12.52
C ALA A 68 -10.83 6.88 -12.52
N GLU A 69 -11.16 7.44 -13.69
CA GLU A 69 -12.26 8.40 -13.84
C GLU A 69 -13.62 7.82 -13.42
N ASP A 70 -13.80 6.51 -13.58
CA ASP A 70 -15.00 5.77 -13.17
C ASP A 70 -15.03 5.42 -11.67
N GLY A 71 -14.03 5.87 -10.90
CA GLY A 71 -13.92 5.64 -9.46
C GLY A 71 -13.30 4.29 -9.07
N GLN A 72 -12.86 3.47 -10.03
CA GLN A 72 -12.22 2.18 -9.73
C GLN A 72 -10.79 2.36 -9.21
N TYR A 73 -10.38 1.54 -8.24
CA TYR A 73 -9.00 1.52 -7.78
C TYR A 73 -8.14 0.72 -8.75
N MET A 74 -7.13 1.40 -9.31
CA MET A 74 -6.15 0.86 -10.24
C MET A 74 -4.79 0.71 -9.54
N LEU A 75 -3.96 -0.21 -10.04
CA LEU A 75 -2.61 -0.44 -9.54
C LEU A 75 -1.58 -0.06 -10.59
N SER A 76 -0.49 0.55 -10.17
CA SER A 76 0.68 0.79 -11.01
C SER A 76 1.96 0.40 -10.26
N GLY A 77 2.96 -0.02 -11.03
CA GLY A 77 4.33 -0.05 -10.56
C GLY A 77 5.06 1.21 -10.98
N ASP A 78 6.10 1.57 -10.24
CA ASP A 78 6.95 2.71 -10.57
C ASP A 78 8.03 2.34 -11.61
N HIS A 79 8.31 1.05 -11.79
CA HIS A 79 9.28 0.58 -12.78
C HIS A 79 8.66 0.50 -14.17
N PRO A 80 9.35 0.93 -15.25
CA PRO A 80 8.82 0.90 -16.63
C PRO A 80 8.34 -0.48 -17.09
N SER A 81 9.07 -1.54 -16.67
CA SER A 81 8.73 -2.94 -16.99
C SER A 81 7.78 -3.59 -15.97
N SER A 82 7.13 -2.82 -15.08
CA SER A 82 6.09 -3.38 -14.20
C SER A 82 4.94 -3.93 -15.03
N THR A 83 4.29 -4.99 -14.54
CA THR A 83 2.99 -5.44 -15.05
C THR A 83 2.06 -4.23 -15.26
N PRO A 84 1.49 -4.04 -16.47
CA PRO A 84 0.62 -2.90 -16.76
C PRO A 84 -0.66 -2.92 -15.93
N SER A 85 -1.21 -1.74 -15.61
CA SER A 85 -2.48 -1.63 -14.86
C SER A 85 -3.63 -2.35 -15.55
N ALA A 86 -3.68 -2.34 -16.89
CA ALA A 86 -4.72 -3.02 -17.66
C ALA A 86 -4.67 -4.55 -17.49
N VAL A 87 -3.50 -5.12 -17.21
CA VAL A 87 -3.32 -6.56 -16.98
C VAL A 87 -3.70 -6.93 -15.54
N MET A 88 -3.38 -6.07 -14.56
CA MET A 88 -3.78 -6.29 -13.16
C MET A 88 -5.28 -6.05 -12.94
N GLY A 89 -5.88 -5.13 -13.70
CA GLY A 89 -7.29 -4.79 -13.61
C GLY A 89 -7.68 -4.04 -12.32
N PRO A 90 -8.98 -3.78 -12.14
CA PRO A 90 -9.51 -3.09 -10.97
C PRO A 90 -9.46 -3.92 -9.70
N ILE A 91 -9.19 -3.22 -8.60
CA ILE A 91 -9.11 -3.81 -7.27
C ILE A 91 -10.23 -3.30 -6.39
N LYS A 92 -10.89 -4.23 -5.71
CA LYS A 92 -11.84 -3.90 -4.64
C LYS A 92 -11.09 -3.32 -3.43
N LYS A 93 -11.58 -2.22 -2.86
CA LYS A 93 -10.97 -1.52 -1.73
C LYS A 93 -10.66 -2.43 -0.52
N GLU A 94 -11.42 -3.50 -0.32
CA GLU A 94 -11.23 -4.49 0.75
C GLU A 94 -9.93 -5.28 0.60
N ARG A 95 -9.38 -5.38 -0.61
CA ARG A 95 -8.10 -6.06 -0.90
C ARG A 95 -6.89 -5.16 -0.65
N ILE A 96 -7.08 -3.85 -0.45
CA ILE A 96 -6.02 -2.88 -0.15
C ILE A 96 -5.84 -2.83 1.37
N VAL A 97 -4.94 -3.65 1.88
CA VAL A 97 -4.93 -4.04 3.31
C VAL A 97 -4.02 -3.20 4.19
N GLN A 98 -2.89 -2.72 3.65
CA GLN A 98 -1.91 -1.98 4.43
C GLN A 98 -1.29 -0.85 3.62
N ARG A 99 -1.03 0.29 4.26
CA ARG A 99 -0.30 1.41 3.67
C ARG A 99 1.19 1.27 3.98
N ALA A 100 2.03 1.37 2.95
CA ALA A 100 3.46 1.58 3.10
C ALA A 100 3.74 3.02 3.56
N LEU A 101 4.54 3.18 4.61
CA LEU A 101 4.82 4.49 5.23
C LEU A 101 6.27 4.90 5.05
N PHE A 102 7.17 3.94 5.18
CA PHE A 102 8.60 4.16 5.07
C PHE A 102 9.25 2.99 4.37
N VAL A 103 10.34 3.27 3.68
CA VAL A 103 11.30 2.28 3.19
C VAL A 103 12.59 2.40 3.99
N ILE A 104 13.14 1.25 4.38
CA ILE A 104 14.45 1.08 4.98
C ILE A 104 15.31 0.41 3.91
N SER A 105 16.27 1.16 3.38
CA SER A 105 17.21 0.70 2.37
C SER A 105 18.65 0.81 2.90
N LYS A 106 19.63 0.43 2.07
CA LYS A 106 21.06 0.65 2.38
C LYS A 106 21.42 2.13 2.54
N SER A 107 20.64 3.05 1.94
CA SER A 107 20.85 4.50 2.05
C SER A 107 20.11 5.14 3.23
N GLY A 108 19.32 4.36 3.98
CA GLY A 108 18.65 4.81 5.20
C GLY A 108 17.13 4.68 5.16
N LEU A 109 16.45 5.41 6.06
CA LEU A 109 15.00 5.45 6.18
C LEU A 109 14.42 6.62 5.36
N LYS A 110 13.51 6.32 4.43
CA LYS A 110 12.80 7.33 3.62
C LYS A 110 11.29 7.19 3.76
N LYS A 111 10.57 8.31 3.83
CA LYS A 111 9.10 8.34 3.84
C LYS A 111 8.51 8.10 2.45
N LEU A 112 7.40 7.37 2.39
CA LEU A 112 6.62 7.03 1.19
C LEU A 112 5.28 7.76 1.12
#